data_AF-A0A7X6VWQ0-F1
#
_entry.id   AF-A0A7X6VWQ0-F1
#
_cell.length_a   1.000
_cell.length_b   1.000
_cell.length_c   1.000
_cell.angle_alpha   90.00
_cell.angle_beta   90.00
_cell.angle_gamma   90.00
#
_symmetry.space_group_name_H-M   'P 1'
#
loop_
_entity.id
_entity.type
_entity.pdbx_description
1 polymer ?
#
loop_
_entity_poly.entity_id
_entity_poly.type
_entity_poly.pdbx_seq_one_letter_code
_entity_poly.pdbx_strand_id
1 'polypeptide(L)'
;MKNVIFSLFVLFSLVACGEKSEPTTVVDKNDDTYSPAKVQPVLEEWHRKTFSYFYEGADPLTGMAYEGNERGSIVTIGGSGFGVMALIVGSERGWITRQQAAERTQKIVRFLGKAERYKGMWSHWYNTDGTTAPFGNQVKTSDVVESSFMMAGLLTAAEYYTSSSLIEAEIRDSVNSFWNTMDWKFYAQSGKELKWLWYSLENRF
;
A
#
# COMPACT_ATOMS: atom_id res chain seq x y z
N MET A 1 69.69 42.02 -11.12
CA MET A 1 68.32 42.42 -11.53
C MET A 1 67.32 41.26 -11.69
N LYS A 2 67.73 40.04 -12.06
CA LYS A 2 66.80 38.89 -12.22
C LYS A 2 66.18 38.35 -10.90
N ASN A 3 66.87 38.48 -9.76
CA ASN A 3 66.40 37.90 -8.48
C ASN A 3 65.44 38.80 -7.69
N VAL A 4 65.36 40.10 -8.01
CA VAL A 4 64.43 41.04 -7.37
C VAL A 4 63.04 40.93 -8.00
N ILE A 5 62.96 40.66 -9.30
CA ILE A 5 61.69 40.46 -10.02
C ILE A 5 61.02 39.15 -9.60
N PHE A 6 61.79 38.10 -9.30
CA PHE A 6 61.24 36.82 -8.82
C PHE A 6 60.65 36.92 -7.40
N SER A 7 61.22 37.77 -6.54
CA SER A 7 60.73 37.97 -5.17
C SER A 7 59.46 38.82 -5.11
N LEU A 8 59.23 39.71 -6.08
CA LEU A 8 57.99 40.49 -6.16
C LEU A 8 56.79 39.67 -6.66
N PHE A 9 57.04 38.61 -7.43
CA PHE A 9 55.97 37.75 -7.97
C PHE A 9 55.45 36.72 -6.97
N VAL A 10 56.26 36.33 -5.97
CA VAL A 10 55.87 35.38 -4.91
C VAL A 10 55.08 36.05 -3.78
N LEU A 11 55.24 37.37 -3.58
CA LEU A 11 54.46 38.11 -2.57
C LEU A 11 53.02 38.43 -3.03
N PHE A 12 52.74 38.42 -4.34
CA PHE A 12 51.41 38.74 -4.87
C PHE A 12 50.48 37.52 -4.97
N SER A 13 51.02 36.30 -4.90
CA SER A 13 50.23 35.05 -4.97
C SER A 13 49.66 34.61 -3.61
N LEU A 14 50.10 35.20 -2.49
CA LEU A 14 49.61 34.85 -1.15
C LEU A 14 48.40 35.68 -0.68
N VAL A 15 47.97 36.70 -1.43
CA VAL A 15 46.80 37.54 -1.08
C VAL A 15 45.52 37.08 -1.79
N ALA A 16 45.61 36.10 -2.69
CA ALA A 16 44.48 35.67 -3.53
C ALA A 16 43.68 34.47 -3.00
N CYS A 17 43.96 33.96 -1.80
CA CYS A 17 43.14 32.94 -1.14
C CYS A 17 42.50 33.50 0.13
N GLY A 18 41.61 34.47 -0.04
CA GLY A 18 40.46 34.57 0.86
C GLY A 18 39.37 33.70 0.25
N GLU A 19 39.14 32.50 0.79
CA GLU A 19 37.88 31.81 0.51
C GLU A 19 36.76 32.77 0.87
N LYS A 20 35.90 33.10 -0.10
CA LYS A 20 34.63 33.76 0.23
C LYS A 20 33.92 32.80 1.17
N SER A 21 33.72 33.20 2.42
CA SER A 21 32.83 32.45 3.31
C SER A 21 31.47 32.44 2.62
N GLU A 22 31.07 31.27 2.13
CA GLU A 22 29.69 31.06 1.67
C GLU A 22 28.77 31.54 2.81
N PRO A 23 27.73 32.33 2.52
CA PRO A 23 26.78 32.72 3.54
C PRO A 23 26.28 31.44 4.19
N THR A 24 26.63 31.24 5.46
CA THR A 24 26.07 30.13 6.21
C THR A 24 24.58 30.42 6.27
N THR A 25 23.77 29.60 5.61
CA THR A 25 22.33 29.68 5.75
C THR A 25 22.05 29.46 7.23
N VAL A 26 21.75 30.55 7.95
CA VAL A 26 21.19 30.44 9.29
C VAL A 26 19.79 29.90 9.06
N VAL A 27 19.68 28.57 9.03
CA VAL A 27 18.38 27.92 9.13
C VAL A 27 17.85 28.35 10.48
N ASP A 28 16.83 29.21 10.47
CA ASP A 28 16.15 29.61 11.68
C ASP A 28 15.66 28.32 12.36
N LYS A 29 16.24 28.06 13.53
CA LYS A 29 16.16 26.76 14.18
C LYS A 29 14.77 26.63 14.79
N ASN A 30 13.90 25.89 14.12
CA ASN A 30 12.70 25.30 14.68
C ASN A 30 11.83 26.32 15.45
N ASP A 31 11.16 27.18 14.71
CA ASP A 31 10.10 28.12 15.17
C ASP A 31 8.82 27.41 15.68
N ASP A 32 8.95 26.15 16.09
CA ASP A 32 7.89 25.26 16.51
C ASP A 32 6.83 24.98 15.43
N THR A 33 7.04 25.39 14.17
CA THR A 33 6.07 25.20 13.07
C THR A 33 5.73 23.73 12.85
N TYR A 34 6.70 22.83 13.01
CA TYR A 34 6.50 21.38 12.90
C TYR A 34 6.43 20.66 14.25
N SER A 35 6.19 21.38 15.34
CA SER A 35 6.02 20.75 16.65
C SER A 35 4.86 19.74 16.63
N PRO A 36 4.95 18.62 17.37
CA PRO A 36 3.88 17.61 17.39
C PRO A 36 2.51 18.20 17.67
N ALA A 37 2.39 19.13 18.62
CA ALA A 37 1.12 19.76 18.97
C ALA A 37 0.49 20.57 17.82
N LYS A 38 1.29 21.25 16.99
CA LYS A 38 0.78 22.01 15.83
C LYS A 38 0.45 21.13 14.63
N VAL A 39 1.20 20.06 14.43
CA VAL A 39 1.04 19.15 13.28
C VAL A 39 -0.03 18.09 13.52
N GLN A 40 -0.24 17.68 14.77
CA GLN A 40 -1.17 16.61 15.13
C GLN A 40 -2.62 16.84 14.63
N PRO A 41 -3.23 18.04 14.74
CA PRO A 41 -4.58 18.27 14.22
C PRO A 41 -4.68 18.08 12.70
N VAL A 42 -3.68 18.56 11.96
CA VAL A 42 -3.61 18.43 10.50
C VAL A 42 -3.43 16.96 10.10
N LEU A 43 -2.56 16.22 10.79
CA LEU A 43 -2.38 14.79 10.56
C LEU A 43 -3.65 13.99 10.88
N GLU A 44 -4.36 14.32 11.97
CA GLU A 44 -5.62 13.67 12.30
C GLU A 44 -6.68 13.91 11.22
N GLU A 45 -6.79 15.14 10.73
CA GLU A 45 -7.69 15.47 9.63
C GLU A 45 -7.33 14.69 8.36
N TRP A 46 -6.05 14.65 8.00
CA TRP A 46 -5.58 13.94 6.81
C TRP A 46 -5.81 12.44 6.93
N HIS A 47 -5.46 11.83 8.05
CA HIS A 47 -5.69 10.40 8.25
C HIS A 47 -7.18 10.05 8.19
N ARG A 48 -8.05 10.86 8.81
CA ARG A 48 -9.50 10.63 8.76
C ARG A 48 -10.04 10.78 7.33
N LYS A 49 -9.61 11.79 6.58
CA LYS A 49 -10.00 11.97 5.16
C LYS A 49 -9.50 10.83 4.28
N THR A 50 -8.27 10.37 4.48
CA THR A 50 -7.72 9.23 3.75
C THR A 50 -8.45 7.94 4.13
N PHE A 51 -8.83 7.76 5.40
CA PHE A 51 -9.64 6.63 5.84
C PHE A 51 -11.03 6.61 5.16
N SER A 52 -11.68 7.76 4.98
CA SER A 52 -12.97 7.85 4.28
C SER A 52 -12.92 7.23 2.88
N TYR A 53 -11.78 7.24 2.19
CA TYR A 53 -11.62 6.55 0.91
C TYR A 53 -11.92 5.04 1.02
N PHE A 54 -11.41 4.38 2.06
CA PHE A 54 -11.57 2.94 2.27
C PHE A 54 -12.88 2.56 2.97
N TYR A 55 -13.54 3.51 3.64
CA TYR A 55 -14.78 3.25 4.37
C TYR A 55 -16.03 3.77 3.66
N GLU A 56 -16.11 5.07 3.41
CA GLU A 56 -17.26 5.72 2.77
C GLU A 56 -17.18 5.62 1.25
N GLY A 57 -15.97 5.72 0.69
CA GLY A 57 -15.69 5.66 -0.75
C GLY A 57 -15.53 4.25 -1.32
N ALA A 58 -15.54 3.22 -0.48
CA ALA A 58 -15.43 1.84 -0.93
C ALA A 58 -16.68 1.37 -1.68
N ASP A 59 -16.51 0.35 -2.53
CA ASP A 59 -17.60 -0.23 -3.29
C ASP A 59 -18.69 -0.81 -2.36
N PRO A 60 -19.97 -0.40 -2.50
CA PRO A 60 -21.02 -0.82 -1.58
C PRO A 60 -21.42 -2.28 -1.76
N LEU A 61 -21.03 -2.99 -2.82
CA LEU A 61 -21.37 -4.40 -3.02
C LEU A 61 -20.33 -5.35 -2.41
N THR A 62 -19.06 -5.01 -2.55
CA THR A 62 -17.90 -5.83 -2.17
C THR A 62 -17.22 -5.35 -0.90
N GLY A 63 -17.36 -4.06 -0.56
CA GLY A 63 -16.60 -3.41 0.51
C GLY A 63 -15.15 -3.11 0.18
N MET A 64 -14.71 -3.42 -1.05
CA MET A 64 -13.33 -3.27 -1.52
C MET A 64 -13.04 -1.82 -1.96
N ALA A 65 -11.76 -1.47 -2.05
CA ALA A 65 -11.31 -0.20 -2.59
C ALA A 65 -11.41 -0.20 -4.12
N TYR A 66 -11.91 0.89 -4.68
CA TYR A 66 -11.78 1.15 -6.12
C TYR A 66 -10.31 1.35 -6.49
N GLU A 67 -9.92 1.06 -7.73
CA GLU A 67 -8.58 1.37 -8.22
C GLU A 67 -8.35 2.88 -8.36
N GLY A 68 -9.40 3.62 -8.77
CA GLY A 68 -9.34 5.06 -8.95
C GLY A 68 -10.47 5.59 -9.82
N ASN A 69 -10.66 6.90 -9.80
CA ASN A 69 -11.80 7.56 -10.46
C ASN A 69 -11.88 7.31 -11.98
N GLU A 70 -10.74 7.09 -12.63
CA GLU A 70 -10.65 6.89 -14.08
C GLU A 70 -11.03 5.46 -14.52
N ARG A 71 -11.13 4.52 -13.58
CA ARG A 71 -11.40 3.09 -13.85
C ARG A 71 -12.80 2.64 -13.45
N GLY A 72 -13.71 3.60 -13.22
CA GLY A 72 -15.11 3.33 -12.94
C GLY A 72 -15.29 2.47 -11.69
N SER A 73 -16.05 1.39 -11.81
CA SER A 73 -16.39 0.49 -10.70
C SER A 73 -15.36 -0.62 -10.45
N ILE A 74 -14.18 -0.57 -11.07
CA ILE A 74 -13.15 -1.59 -10.88
C ILE A 74 -12.56 -1.51 -9.47
N VAL A 75 -12.54 -2.65 -8.78
CA VAL A 75 -11.90 -2.80 -7.47
C VAL A 75 -10.52 -3.43 -7.59
N THR A 76 -9.60 -3.00 -6.73
CA THR A 76 -8.18 -3.39 -6.78
C THR A 76 -7.79 -4.27 -5.60
N ILE A 77 -6.99 -5.30 -5.83
CA ILE A 77 -6.67 -6.29 -4.78
C ILE A 77 -5.66 -5.72 -3.78
N GLY A 78 -4.46 -5.28 -4.18
CA GLY A 78 -3.49 -4.80 -3.19
C GLY A 78 -3.93 -3.53 -2.49
N GLY A 79 -4.54 -2.59 -3.23
CA GLY A 79 -5.13 -1.39 -2.62
C GLY A 79 -6.22 -1.71 -1.60
N SER A 80 -7.02 -2.75 -1.84
CA SER A 80 -7.99 -3.23 -0.84
C SER A 80 -7.32 -3.90 0.36
N GLY A 81 -6.15 -4.52 0.19
CA GLY A 81 -5.32 -4.99 1.29
C GLY A 81 -4.91 -3.86 2.24
N PHE A 82 -4.52 -2.70 1.69
CA PHE A 82 -4.28 -1.50 2.48
C PHE A 82 -5.57 -1.00 3.15
N GLY A 83 -6.70 -1.06 2.43
CA GLY A 83 -8.01 -0.74 2.97
C GLY A 83 -8.40 -1.57 4.19
N VAL A 84 -8.11 -2.88 4.19
CA VAL A 84 -8.34 -3.76 5.37
C VAL A 84 -7.57 -3.24 6.59
N MET A 85 -6.31 -2.84 6.43
CA MET A 85 -5.54 -2.24 7.53
C MET A 85 -6.10 -0.87 7.95
N ALA A 86 -6.58 -0.06 7.00
CA ALA A 86 -7.22 1.21 7.31
C ALA A 86 -8.52 1.05 8.14
N LEU A 87 -9.28 -0.03 7.93
CA LEU A 87 -10.46 -0.34 8.76
C LEU A 87 -10.07 -0.61 10.22
N ILE A 88 -8.96 -1.31 10.45
CA ILE A 88 -8.41 -1.56 11.79
C ILE A 88 -7.97 -0.23 12.42
N VAL A 89 -7.25 0.62 11.69
CA VAL A 89 -6.86 1.95 12.15
C VAL A 89 -8.09 2.78 12.52
N GLY A 90 -9.15 2.77 11.69
CA GLY A 90 -10.39 3.49 11.96
C GLY A 90 -11.11 3.01 13.21
N SER A 91 -11.05 1.70 13.50
CA SER A 91 -11.55 1.13 14.76
C SER A 91 -10.75 1.62 15.96
N GLU A 92 -9.42 1.52 15.91
CA GLU A 92 -8.53 1.90 17.02
C GLU A 92 -8.54 3.41 17.28
N ARG A 93 -8.75 4.22 16.24
CA ARG A 93 -8.92 5.68 16.33
C ARG A 93 -10.33 6.10 16.75
N GLY A 94 -11.27 5.16 16.88
CA GLY A 94 -12.66 5.45 17.24
C GLY A 94 -13.44 6.22 16.17
N TRP A 95 -13.00 6.17 14.91
CA TRP A 95 -13.75 6.76 13.79
C TRP A 95 -14.93 5.89 13.38
N ILE A 96 -14.78 4.56 13.56
CA ILE A 96 -15.83 3.56 13.42
C ILE A 96 -15.76 2.60 14.61
N THR A 97 -16.83 1.85 14.87
CA THR A 97 -16.78 0.80 15.90
C THR A 97 -16.01 -0.42 15.39
N ARG A 98 -15.47 -1.21 16.31
CA ARG A 98 -14.86 -2.51 15.98
C ARG A 98 -15.81 -3.44 15.22
N GLN A 99 -17.10 -3.42 15.59
CA GLN A 99 -18.12 -4.20 14.89
C GLN A 99 -18.28 -3.74 13.44
N GLN A 100 -18.34 -2.43 13.18
CA GLN A 100 -18.42 -1.89 11.82
C GLN A 100 -17.18 -2.26 10.97
N ALA A 101 -16.00 -2.22 11.58
CA ALA A 101 -14.75 -2.64 10.93
C ALA A 101 -14.76 -4.14 10.60
N ALA A 102 -15.20 -4.99 11.54
CA ALA A 102 -15.31 -6.43 11.34
C ALA A 102 -16.36 -6.78 10.27
N GLU A 103 -17.55 -6.17 10.30
CA GLU A 103 -18.60 -6.37 9.29
C GLU A 103 -18.12 -5.98 7.88
N ARG A 104 -17.38 -4.88 7.76
CA ARG A 104 -16.77 -4.50 6.48
C ARG A 104 -15.72 -5.50 6.04
N THR A 105 -14.85 -5.95 6.94
CA THR A 105 -13.82 -6.95 6.63
C THR A 105 -14.44 -8.30 6.22
N GLN A 106 -15.51 -8.73 6.90
CA GLN A 106 -16.27 -9.93 6.56
C GLN A 106 -16.82 -9.85 5.13
N LYS A 107 -17.34 -8.69 4.74
CA LYS A 107 -17.83 -8.46 3.38
C LYS A 107 -16.73 -8.62 2.34
N ILE A 108 -15.54 -8.08 2.61
CA ILE A 108 -14.35 -8.21 1.75
C ILE A 108 -13.95 -9.68 1.61
N VAL A 109 -13.78 -10.43 2.72
CA VAL A 109 -13.37 -11.85 2.62
C VAL A 109 -14.42 -12.71 1.90
N ARG A 110 -15.72 -12.40 2.05
CA ARG A 110 -16.79 -13.08 1.31
C ARG A 110 -16.73 -12.82 -0.19
N PHE A 111 -16.37 -11.60 -0.60
CA PHE A 111 -16.12 -11.30 -2.01
C PHE A 111 -14.89 -12.07 -2.53
N LEU A 112 -13.77 -12.00 -1.81
CA LEU A 112 -12.52 -12.67 -2.17
C LEU A 112 -12.66 -14.19 -2.28
N GLY A 113 -13.53 -14.80 -1.45
CA GLY A 113 -13.82 -16.22 -1.50
C GLY A 113 -14.64 -16.67 -2.71
N LYS A 114 -15.30 -15.73 -3.40
CA LYS A 114 -16.06 -15.98 -4.64
C LYS A 114 -15.31 -15.57 -5.90
N ALA A 115 -14.40 -14.60 -5.78
CA ALA A 115 -13.60 -14.09 -6.89
C ALA A 115 -12.75 -15.22 -7.51
N GLU A 116 -12.65 -15.23 -8.84
CA GLU A 116 -11.82 -16.21 -9.54
C GLU A 116 -10.36 -16.08 -9.11
N ARG A 117 -9.74 -17.19 -8.68
CA ARG A 117 -8.32 -17.27 -8.33
C ARG A 117 -7.63 -18.26 -9.25
N TYR A 118 -6.39 -17.97 -9.63
CA TYR A 118 -5.54 -18.94 -10.31
C TYR A 118 -4.42 -19.37 -9.36
N LYS A 119 -4.29 -20.68 -9.11
CA LYS A 119 -3.28 -21.23 -8.19
C LYS A 119 -3.25 -20.52 -6.83
N GLY A 120 -4.43 -20.10 -6.37
CA GLY A 120 -4.62 -19.37 -5.13
C GLY A 120 -4.24 -17.88 -5.17
N MET A 121 -3.78 -17.33 -6.27
CA MET A 121 -3.55 -15.89 -6.39
C MET A 121 -4.77 -15.23 -7.05
N TRP A 122 -5.11 -14.04 -6.58
CA TRP A 122 -6.12 -13.19 -7.19
C TRP A 122 -5.54 -12.43 -8.39
N SER A 123 -6.39 -11.99 -9.31
CA SER A 123 -6.05 -11.02 -10.34
C SER A 123 -5.76 -9.64 -9.74
N HIS A 124 -5.15 -8.76 -10.52
CA HIS A 124 -4.92 -7.38 -10.08
C HIS A 124 -6.23 -6.64 -9.79
N TRP A 125 -7.21 -6.81 -10.69
CA TRP A 125 -8.50 -6.12 -10.68
C TRP A 125 -9.68 -7.06 -10.87
N TYR A 126 -10.81 -6.64 -10.30
CA TYR A 126 -12.11 -7.29 -10.51
C TYR A 126 -13.19 -6.26 -10.79
N ASN A 127 -14.20 -6.70 -11.53
CA ASN A 127 -15.51 -6.06 -11.50
C ASN A 127 -16.20 -6.39 -10.17
N THR A 128 -17.18 -5.56 -9.79
CA THR A 128 -17.92 -5.72 -8.53
C THR A 128 -18.74 -7.03 -8.47
N ASP A 129 -18.96 -7.69 -9.60
CA ASP A 129 -19.63 -9.00 -9.69
C ASP A 129 -18.69 -10.20 -9.45
N GLY A 130 -17.38 -9.96 -9.28
CA GLY A 130 -16.36 -10.98 -9.02
C GLY A 130 -15.67 -11.53 -10.27
N THR A 131 -16.02 -11.04 -11.48
CA THR A 131 -15.28 -11.36 -12.71
C THR A 131 -13.98 -10.57 -12.79
N THR A 132 -12.93 -11.18 -13.33
CA THR A 132 -11.62 -10.52 -13.47
C THR A 132 -11.69 -9.36 -14.46
N ALA A 133 -11.02 -8.24 -14.17
CA ALA A 133 -10.83 -7.13 -15.10
C ALA A 133 -9.37 -7.17 -15.63
N PRO A 134 -9.11 -7.83 -16.77
CA PRO A 134 -7.75 -8.14 -17.23
C PRO A 134 -6.97 -6.95 -17.80
N PHE A 135 -5.65 -7.09 -17.89
CA PHE A 135 -4.83 -6.27 -18.77
C PHE A 135 -4.97 -6.75 -20.22
N GLY A 136 -5.44 -5.89 -21.12
CA GLY A 136 -5.53 -6.20 -22.55
C GLY A 136 -6.49 -7.37 -22.83
N ASN A 137 -6.02 -8.41 -23.50
CA ASN A 137 -6.82 -9.55 -23.97
C ASN A 137 -6.66 -10.82 -23.10
N GLN A 138 -6.17 -10.70 -21.86
CA GLN A 138 -6.05 -11.85 -20.95
C GLN A 138 -7.44 -12.40 -20.63
N VAL A 139 -7.61 -13.72 -20.74
CA VAL A 139 -8.85 -14.42 -20.38
C VAL A 139 -8.83 -14.83 -18.91
N LYS A 140 -7.65 -15.22 -18.40
CA LYS A 140 -7.41 -15.52 -17.00
C LYS A 140 -6.12 -14.83 -16.58
N THR A 141 -6.08 -14.30 -15.37
CA THR A 141 -4.89 -13.62 -14.85
C THR A 141 -4.77 -13.76 -13.35
N SER A 142 -3.54 -13.72 -12.84
CA SER A 142 -3.24 -13.67 -11.42
C SER A 142 -2.02 -12.81 -11.20
N ASP A 143 -2.05 -12.07 -10.11
CA ASP A 143 -1.03 -11.12 -9.71
C ASP A 143 -0.53 -11.47 -8.30
N VAL A 144 0.71 -11.94 -8.25
CA VAL A 144 1.38 -12.37 -7.01
C VAL A 144 1.65 -11.18 -6.10
N VAL A 145 1.98 -10.02 -6.66
CA VAL A 145 2.33 -8.82 -5.88
C VAL A 145 1.07 -8.27 -5.21
N GLU A 146 -0.01 -8.09 -5.97
CA GLU A 146 -1.28 -7.61 -5.41
C GLU A 146 -1.87 -8.60 -4.41
N SER A 147 -1.78 -9.91 -4.70
CA SER A 147 -2.19 -10.95 -3.76
C SER A 147 -1.38 -10.91 -2.47
N SER A 148 -0.08 -10.57 -2.54
CA SER A 148 0.77 -10.40 -1.35
C SER A 148 0.32 -9.23 -0.49
N PHE A 149 0.01 -8.08 -1.11
CA PHE A 149 -0.48 -6.91 -0.38
C PHE A 149 -1.85 -7.15 0.26
N MET A 150 -2.76 -7.81 -0.45
CA MET A 150 -4.04 -8.26 0.12
C MET A 150 -3.81 -9.18 1.32
N MET A 151 -2.97 -10.21 1.16
CA MET A 151 -2.72 -11.16 2.22
C MET A 151 -2.07 -10.51 3.46
N ALA A 152 -1.20 -9.51 3.29
CA ALA A 152 -0.64 -8.74 4.40
C ALA A 152 -1.73 -8.03 5.22
N GLY A 153 -2.69 -7.39 4.56
CA GLY A 153 -3.84 -6.78 5.23
C GLY A 153 -4.74 -7.81 5.93
N LEU A 154 -4.99 -8.94 5.26
CA LEU A 154 -5.82 -10.02 5.80
C LEU A 154 -5.20 -10.74 7.00
N LEU A 155 -3.89 -11.00 6.99
CA LEU A 155 -3.18 -11.55 8.14
C LEU A 155 -3.24 -10.57 9.33
N THR A 156 -3.07 -9.28 9.07
CA THR A 156 -3.25 -8.24 10.09
C THR A 156 -4.66 -8.27 10.69
N ALA A 157 -5.69 -8.43 9.84
CA ALA A 157 -7.07 -8.58 10.29
C ALA A 157 -7.29 -9.84 11.11
N ALA A 158 -6.74 -10.99 10.73
CA ALA A 158 -6.90 -12.23 11.48
C ALA A 158 -6.29 -12.16 12.89
N GLU A 159 -5.16 -11.47 13.05
CA GLU A 159 -4.54 -11.23 14.35
C GLU A 159 -5.27 -10.15 15.17
N TYR A 160 -5.87 -9.16 14.51
CA TYR A 160 -6.61 -8.11 15.19
C TYR A 160 -8.00 -8.58 15.66
N TYR A 161 -8.71 -9.37 14.85
CA TYR A 161 -10.07 -9.85 15.10
C TYR A 161 -10.08 -11.18 15.88
N THR A 162 -9.91 -11.12 17.20
CA THR A 162 -9.76 -12.29 18.09
C THR A 162 -10.99 -12.68 18.89
N SER A 163 -12.11 -11.96 18.78
CA SER A 163 -13.30 -12.28 19.57
C SER A 163 -13.94 -13.61 19.13
N SER A 164 -14.74 -14.20 20.02
CA SER A 164 -15.52 -15.41 19.75
C SER A 164 -16.81 -15.15 18.95
N SER A 165 -16.99 -13.94 18.41
CA SER A 165 -18.14 -13.63 17.55
C SER A 165 -18.05 -14.41 16.23
N LEU A 166 -19.20 -14.75 15.66
CA LEU A 166 -19.26 -15.47 14.38
C LEU A 166 -18.64 -14.67 13.23
N ILE A 167 -18.71 -13.33 13.29
CA ILE A 167 -18.12 -12.45 12.28
C ILE A 167 -16.59 -12.53 12.32
N GLU A 168 -15.98 -12.35 13.50
CA GLU A 168 -14.52 -12.40 13.64
C GLU A 168 -13.98 -13.81 13.39
N ALA A 169 -14.74 -14.86 13.78
CA ALA A 169 -14.40 -16.24 13.45
C ALA A 169 -14.39 -16.49 11.94
N GLU A 170 -15.41 -16.04 11.20
CA GLU A 170 -15.46 -16.20 9.74
C GLU A 170 -14.30 -15.48 9.04
N ILE A 171 -13.88 -14.31 9.54
CA ILE A 171 -12.71 -13.60 9.02
C ILE A 171 -11.47 -14.49 9.18
N ARG A 172 -11.17 -14.94 10.40
CA ARG A 172 -9.99 -15.79 10.66
C ARG A 172 -9.99 -17.06 9.82
N ASP A 173 -11.13 -17.73 9.72
CA ASP A 173 -11.28 -18.96 8.94
C ASP A 173 -11.05 -18.72 7.44
N SER A 174 -11.60 -17.63 6.90
CA SER A 174 -11.40 -17.24 5.51
C SER A 174 -9.94 -16.90 5.22
N VAL A 175 -9.29 -16.12 6.09
CA VAL A 175 -7.87 -15.76 5.96
C VAL A 175 -6.99 -17.00 5.97
N ASN A 176 -7.23 -17.93 6.91
CA ASN A 176 -6.49 -19.18 6.98
C ASN A 176 -6.70 -20.04 5.72
N SER A 177 -7.93 -20.11 5.20
CA SER A 177 -8.22 -20.81 3.94
C SER A 177 -7.47 -20.19 2.76
N PHE A 178 -7.46 -18.86 2.64
CA PHE A 178 -6.76 -18.17 1.57
C PHE A 178 -5.26 -18.39 1.63
N TRP A 179 -4.66 -18.24 2.81
CA TRP A 179 -3.24 -18.47 3.04
C TRP A 179 -2.81 -19.88 2.62
N ASN A 180 -3.54 -20.90 3.06
CA ASN A 180 -3.19 -22.31 2.79
C ASN A 180 -3.41 -22.71 1.32
N THR A 181 -4.19 -21.93 0.56
CA THR A 181 -4.49 -22.23 -0.85
C THR A 181 -3.63 -21.45 -1.84
N MET A 182 -2.78 -20.52 -1.38
CA MET A 182 -1.81 -19.80 -2.22
C MET A 182 -0.63 -20.70 -2.60
N ASP A 183 -0.55 -21.07 -3.89
CA ASP A 183 0.52 -21.93 -4.41
C ASP A 183 1.74 -21.12 -4.83
N TRP A 184 2.50 -20.61 -3.85
CA TRP A 184 3.75 -19.87 -4.09
C TRP A 184 4.78 -20.66 -4.92
N LYS A 185 4.78 -22.01 -4.80
CA LYS A 185 5.71 -22.87 -5.52
C LYS A 185 5.44 -22.83 -7.03
N PHE A 186 4.18 -22.80 -7.43
CA PHE A 186 3.80 -22.63 -8.83
C PHE A 186 4.43 -21.37 -9.44
N TYR A 187 4.36 -20.24 -8.72
CA TYR A 187 4.92 -18.96 -9.19
C TYR A 187 6.45 -18.86 -9.09
N ALA A 188 7.07 -19.70 -8.25
CA ALA A 188 8.51 -19.77 -8.11
C ALA A 188 9.20 -20.55 -9.24
N GLN A 189 8.45 -21.34 -10.02
CA GLN A 189 8.95 -22.20 -11.10
C GLN A 189 10.21 -23.00 -10.72
N SER A 190 11.39 -22.56 -11.16
CA SER A 190 12.70 -23.19 -10.90
C SER A 190 13.23 -22.95 -9.47
N GLY A 191 12.51 -22.20 -8.63
CA GLY A 191 12.85 -21.90 -7.25
C GLY A 191 13.86 -20.77 -7.05
N LYS A 192 14.22 -20.04 -8.12
CA LYS A 192 15.22 -18.95 -8.08
C LYS A 192 14.62 -17.54 -8.07
N GLU A 193 13.36 -17.41 -8.47
CA GLU A 193 12.66 -16.14 -8.60
C GLU A 193 11.15 -16.37 -8.47
N LEU A 194 10.39 -15.33 -8.12
CA LEU A 194 8.93 -15.35 -8.19
C LEU A 194 8.48 -14.57 -9.42
N LYS A 195 7.63 -15.19 -10.25
CA LYS A 195 6.96 -14.48 -11.33
C LYS A 195 5.89 -13.57 -10.75
N TRP A 196 5.85 -12.31 -11.19
CA TRP A 196 4.80 -11.37 -10.80
C TRP A 196 3.43 -11.84 -11.31
N LEU A 197 3.30 -12.02 -12.62
CA LEU A 197 2.04 -12.33 -13.28
C LEU A 197 2.04 -13.75 -13.84
N TRP A 198 0.87 -14.38 -13.79
CA TRP A 198 0.52 -15.48 -14.69
C TRP A 198 -0.77 -15.13 -15.41
N TYR A 199 -0.85 -15.40 -16.71
CA TYR A 199 -2.07 -15.21 -17.49
C TYR A 199 -2.20 -16.25 -18.59
N SER A 200 -3.44 -16.42 -19.08
CA SER A 200 -3.76 -17.16 -20.29
C SER A 200 -4.54 -16.28 -21.27
N LEU A 201 -4.23 -16.41 -22.55
CA LEU A 201 -4.98 -15.77 -23.66
C LEU A 201 -6.14 -16.63 -24.15
N GLU A 202 -6.23 -17.86 -23.66
CA GLU A 202 -7.27 -18.81 -24.03
C GLU A 202 -8.03 -19.23 -22.78
N ASN A 203 -9.27 -19.67 -22.94
CA ASN A 203 -9.99 -20.33 -21.85
C ASN A 203 -9.54 -21.80 -21.70
N ARG A 204 -8.21 -22.03 -21.68
CA ARG A 204 -7.56 -23.33 -21.57
C ARG A 204 -6.48 -23.29 -20.48
N PHE A 205 -6.28 -24.45 -19.85
CA PHE A 205 -5.55 -24.65 -18.60
C PHE A 205 -4.05 -24.86 -18.80
#